data_AF-A0A2T7DLQ6-F1
#
_entry.id   AF-A0A2T7DLQ6-F1
#
_cell.length_a   1.000
_cell.length_b   1.000
_cell.length_c   1.000
_cell.angle_alpha   90.00
_cell.angle_beta   90.00
_cell.angle_gamma   90.00
#
_symmetry.space_group_name_H-M   'P 1'
#
loop_
_entity.id
_entity.type
_entity.pdbx_description
1 polymer ?
#
loop_
_entity_poly.entity_id
_entity_poly.type
_entity_poly.pdbx_seq_one_letter_code
_entity_poly.pdbx_strand_id
1 'polypeptide(L)'
;MTRGSCPAAPATIHPPVCPAGATSGSLGLVRPRVVLFGDSITEQSFRPGGWGAALADTYSRKADVVVRGYGGYNTRWALFLMHHIFPLDGIAPPLATTIFFGANDAPFWEELVSDSMSQFQSIKRISKTLLII
;
A
#
# COMPACT_ATOMS: atom_id res chain seq x y z
N MET A 1 -3.60 -33.07 -61.84
CA MET A 1 -4.50 -31.93 -62.11
C MET A 1 -5.44 -31.88 -60.91
N THR A 2 -5.43 -30.95 -59.97
CA THR A 2 -5.15 -29.50 -59.94
C THR A 2 -4.45 -29.12 -58.61
N ARG A 3 -3.29 -28.44 -58.67
CA ARG A 3 -2.69 -27.80 -57.49
C ARG A 3 -3.36 -26.43 -57.31
N GLY A 4 -4.09 -26.25 -56.21
CA GLY A 4 -4.66 -24.95 -55.85
C GLY A 4 -3.58 -24.03 -55.30
N SER A 5 -3.40 -22.90 -55.95
CA SER A 5 -2.36 -21.89 -55.70
C SER A 5 -2.71 -21.02 -54.47
N CYS A 6 -1.75 -20.83 -53.57
CA CYS A 6 -1.83 -19.81 -52.52
C CYS A 6 -1.47 -18.43 -53.11
N PRO A 7 -2.21 -17.35 -52.81
CA PRO A 7 -1.81 -16.01 -53.23
C PRO A 7 -0.59 -15.51 -52.44
N ALA A 8 0.31 -14.83 -53.14
CA ALA A 8 1.53 -14.25 -52.60
C ALA A 8 1.25 -13.11 -51.61
N ALA A 9 1.93 -13.12 -50.47
CA ALA A 9 1.90 -12.07 -49.46
C ALA A 9 2.63 -10.80 -49.94
N PRO A 10 2.14 -9.59 -49.64
CA PRO A 10 2.89 -8.36 -49.85
C PRO A 10 3.99 -8.20 -48.78
N ALA A 11 5.11 -7.62 -49.20
CA ALA A 11 6.33 -7.46 -48.45
C ALA A 11 6.28 -6.27 -47.46
N THR A 12 6.64 -6.56 -46.20
CA THR A 12 7.35 -5.70 -45.19
C THR A 12 6.53 -4.54 -44.60
N ILE A 13 6.44 -4.28 -43.28
CA ILE A 13 7.49 -3.99 -42.28
C ILE A 13 6.95 -4.32 -40.88
N HIS A 14 7.25 -5.50 -40.32
CA HIS A 14 7.29 -5.79 -38.88
C HIS A 14 8.04 -7.13 -38.69
N PRO A 15 8.85 -7.31 -37.64
CA PRO A 15 9.55 -8.57 -37.41
C PRO A 15 8.55 -9.72 -37.20
N PRO A 16 8.84 -10.93 -37.68
CA PRO A 16 7.99 -12.09 -37.46
C PRO A 16 7.98 -12.41 -35.97
N VAL A 17 6.81 -12.31 -35.33
CA VAL A 17 6.61 -12.84 -33.99
C VAL A 17 6.63 -14.36 -34.12
N CYS A 18 7.75 -14.99 -33.74
CA CYS A 18 7.86 -16.44 -33.63
C CYS A 18 6.81 -16.97 -32.64
N PRO A 19 6.14 -18.11 -32.91
CA PRO A 19 5.34 -18.76 -31.89
C PRO A 19 6.30 -19.49 -30.95
N ALA A 20 6.73 -18.81 -29.89
CA ALA A 20 7.43 -19.44 -28.78
C ALA A 20 6.42 -20.29 -27.98
N GLY A 21 6.85 -21.50 -27.61
CA GLY A 21 6.02 -22.56 -27.06
C GLY A 21 5.14 -22.13 -25.90
N ALA A 22 3.88 -22.56 -25.98
CA ALA A 22 2.93 -22.49 -24.87
C ALA A 22 3.31 -23.54 -23.82
N THR A 23 3.99 -23.12 -22.76
CA THR A 23 4.05 -23.87 -21.51
C THR A 23 3.69 -22.96 -20.33
N SER A 24 2.55 -23.30 -19.72
CA SER A 24 2.02 -22.90 -18.41
C SER A 24 1.39 -21.50 -18.28
N GLY A 25 0.05 -21.49 -18.22
CA GLY A 25 -0.74 -20.53 -17.45
C GLY A 25 -0.81 -19.09 -17.97
N SER A 26 -1.73 -18.84 -18.90
CA SER A 26 -2.20 -17.48 -19.22
C SER A 26 -2.94 -16.88 -18.02
N LEU A 27 -2.21 -16.22 -17.12
CA LEU A 27 -2.77 -15.13 -16.33
C LEU A 27 -2.75 -13.90 -17.25
N GLY A 28 -3.87 -13.66 -17.95
CA GLY A 28 -3.98 -12.60 -18.94
C GLY A 28 -3.44 -11.27 -18.41
N LEU A 29 -2.69 -10.53 -19.25
CA LEU A 29 -2.01 -9.24 -18.96
C LEU A 29 -2.43 -8.57 -17.63
N VAL A 30 -1.86 -9.03 -16.51
CA VAL A 30 -2.14 -8.43 -15.20
C VAL A 30 -1.24 -7.21 -15.07
N ARG A 31 -1.86 -6.04 -14.94
CA ARG A 31 -1.12 -4.81 -14.68
C ARG A 31 -0.50 -4.86 -13.29
N PRO A 32 0.81 -4.57 -13.13
CA PRO A 32 1.44 -4.53 -11.82
C PRO A 32 0.74 -3.54 -10.90
N ARG A 33 0.71 -3.82 -9.59
CA ARG A 33 0.02 -2.98 -8.60
C ARG A 33 1.00 -2.41 -7.58
N VAL A 34 0.83 -1.15 -7.22
CA VAL A 34 1.46 -0.52 -6.06
C VAL A 34 0.36 -0.29 -5.02
N VAL A 35 0.52 -0.84 -3.82
CA VAL A 35 -0.48 -0.71 -2.75
C VAL A 35 -0.04 0.35 -1.74
N LEU A 36 -0.91 1.30 -1.44
CA LEU A 36 -0.70 2.31 -0.42
C LEU A 36 -1.43 1.89 0.85
N PHE A 37 -0.72 1.28 1.81
CA PHE A 37 -1.30 0.75 3.04
C PHE A 37 -0.98 1.66 4.24
N GLY A 38 -2.00 2.17 4.91
CA GLY A 38 -1.77 3.15 5.98
C GLY A 38 -3.03 3.60 6.71
N ASP A 39 -2.90 4.68 7.48
CA ASP A 39 -3.99 5.28 8.25
C ASP A 39 -4.72 6.41 7.49
N SER A 40 -5.35 7.33 8.22
CA SER A 40 -6.02 8.53 7.71
C SER A 40 -5.21 9.36 6.71
N ILE A 41 -3.87 9.43 6.86
CA ILE A 41 -3.01 10.19 5.93
C ILE A 41 -2.98 9.50 4.57
N THR A 42 -2.97 8.16 4.58
CA THR A 42 -3.01 7.35 3.36
C THR A 42 -4.41 7.32 2.76
N GLU A 43 -5.46 7.31 3.57
CA GLU A 43 -6.86 7.41 3.11
C GLU A 43 -7.09 8.70 2.30
N GLN A 44 -6.53 9.81 2.79
CA GLN A 44 -6.66 11.13 2.18
C GLN A 44 -5.68 11.36 1.02
N SER A 45 -4.81 10.41 0.70
CA SER A 45 -3.75 10.55 -0.31
C SER A 45 -4.25 10.84 -1.73
N PHE A 46 -5.53 10.53 -2.02
CA PHE A 46 -6.18 10.75 -3.31
C PHE A 46 -7.04 12.01 -3.37
N ARG A 47 -7.07 12.82 -2.31
CA ARG A 47 -7.68 14.15 -2.36
C ARG A 47 -7.01 15.00 -3.45
N PRO A 48 -7.67 16.05 -3.98
CA PRO A 48 -7.06 16.96 -4.95
C PRO A 48 -5.69 17.47 -4.46
N GLY A 49 -4.65 17.29 -5.29
CA GLY A 49 -3.26 17.64 -4.92
C GLY A 49 -2.56 16.65 -3.97
N GLY A 50 -3.22 15.52 -3.64
CA GLY A 50 -2.67 14.49 -2.77
C GLY A 50 -1.56 13.66 -3.42
N TRP A 51 -0.64 13.18 -2.59
CA TRP A 51 0.54 12.44 -3.04
C TRP A 51 0.21 11.11 -3.72
N GLY A 52 -0.87 10.43 -3.30
CA GLY A 52 -1.32 9.17 -3.88
C GLY A 52 -1.88 9.37 -5.29
N ALA A 53 -2.63 10.46 -5.50
CA ALA A 53 -3.10 10.84 -6.84
C ALA A 53 -1.93 11.20 -7.78
N ALA A 54 -0.94 11.95 -7.29
CA ALA A 54 0.27 12.26 -8.06
C ALA A 54 1.07 11.00 -8.42
N LEU A 55 1.15 10.02 -7.51
CA LEU A 55 1.77 8.73 -7.78
C LEU A 55 0.99 7.96 -8.85
N ALA A 56 -0.34 7.92 -8.77
CA ALA A 56 -1.19 7.27 -9.76
C ALA A 56 -1.02 7.87 -11.16
N ASP A 57 -0.95 9.20 -11.26
CA ASP A 57 -0.71 9.91 -12.51
C ASP A 57 0.66 9.56 -13.11
N THR A 58 1.71 9.61 -12.29
CA THR A 58 3.09 9.28 -12.69
C THR A 58 3.23 7.85 -13.23
N TYR A 59 2.51 6.90 -12.62
CA TYR A 59 2.56 5.48 -12.98
C TYR A 59 1.38 5.02 -13.86
N SER A 60 0.58 5.96 -14.39
CA SER A 60 -0.66 5.72 -15.14
C SER A 60 -0.53 4.82 -16.39
N ARG A 61 0.68 4.58 -16.90
CA ARG A 61 0.96 3.63 -17.99
C ARG A 61 1.82 2.42 -17.59
N LYS A 62 2.14 2.27 -16.31
CA LYS A 62 3.10 1.27 -15.80
C LYS A 62 2.51 0.36 -14.74
N ALA A 63 1.73 0.90 -13.81
CA ALA A 63 1.17 0.17 -12.68
C ALA A 63 -0.15 0.80 -12.21
N ASP A 64 -1.01 0.02 -11.58
CA ASP A 64 -2.18 0.55 -10.87
C ASP A 64 -1.78 0.91 -9.44
N VAL A 65 -2.17 2.09 -8.98
CA VAL A 65 -1.95 2.53 -7.60
C VAL A 65 -3.26 2.32 -6.83
N VAL A 66 -3.22 1.48 -5.80
CA VAL A 66 -4.40 1.08 -5.02
C VAL A 66 -4.27 1.58 -3.59
N VAL A 67 -5.24 2.38 -3.14
CA VAL A 67 -5.30 2.87 -1.76
C VAL A 67 -5.94 1.85 -0.83
N ARG A 68 -5.29 1.62 0.31
CA ARG A 68 -5.72 0.85 1.47
C ARG A 68 -5.43 1.66 2.74
N GLY A 69 -5.97 2.88 2.77
CA GLY A 69 -5.90 3.77 3.93
C GLY A 69 -7.11 3.58 4.84
N TYR A 70 -6.90 3.53 6.15
CA TYR A 70 -7.94 3.31 7.15
C TYR A 70 -7.87 4.36 8.26
N GLY A 71 -8.75 5.34 8.22
CA GLY A 71 -8.82 6.41 9.23
C GLY A 71 -8.96 5.87 10.66
N GLY A 72 -8.14 6.39 11.58
CA GLY A 72 -8.13 5.99 12.99
C GLY A 72 -7.43 4.66 13.30
N TYR A 73 -6.90 3.94 12.29
CA TYR A 73 -6.18 2.68 12.52
C TYR A 73 -4.76 2.95 12.99
N ASN A 74 -4.33 2.18 13.99
CA ASN A 74 -2.95 2.13 14.46
C ASN A 74 -2.25 0.85 13.97
N THR A 75 -0.98 0.69 14.31
CA THR A 75 -0.16 -0.43 13.83
C THR A 75 -0.69 -1.78 14.32
N ARG A 76 -1.32 -1.84 15.50
CA ARG A 76 -1.95 -3.06 16.01
C ARG A 76 -3.13 -3.49 15.12
N TRP A 77 -3.98 -2.55 14.71
CA TRP A 77 -5.09 -2.85 13.79
C TRP A 77 -4.61 -3.22 12.39
N ALA A 78 -3.52 -2.60 11.92
CA ALA A 78 -2.92 -2.91 10.63
C ALA A 78 -2.49 -4.39 10.50
N LEU A 79 -1.94 -4.97 11.57
CA LEU A 79 -1.53 -6.39 11.58
C LEU A 79 -2.71 -7.33 11.32
N PHE A 80 -3.89 -7.05 11.87
CA PHE A 80 -5.09 -7.85 11.64
C PHE A 80 -5.58 -7.77 10.19
N LEU A 81 -5.39 -6.62 9.53
CA LEU A 81 -5.81 -6.41 8.14
C LEU A 81 -4.88 -7.08 7.12
N MET A 82 -3.64 -7.39 7.50
CA MET A 82 -2.60 -7.81 6.57
C MET A 82 -3.00 -9.05 5.75
N HIS A 83 -3.62 -10.04 6.39
CA HIS A 83 -4.08 -11.27 5.74
C HIS A 83 -5.28 -11.05 4.80
N HIS A 84 -6.09 -10.01 5.03
CA HIS A 84 -7.23 -9.69 4.18
C HIS A 84 -6.82 -8.88 2.95
N ILE A 85 -5.78 -8.05 3.08
CA ILE A 85 -5.32 -7.15 2.01
C ILE A 85 -4.32 -7.84 1.09
N PHE A 86 -3.48 -8.73 1.63
CA PHE A 86 -2.45 -9.47 0.92
C PHE A 86 -2.70 -10.98 1.05
N PRO A 87 -3.73 -11.53 0.38
CA PRO A 87 -3.95 -12.97 0.39
C PRO A 87 -2.76 -13.68 -0.23
N LEU A 88 -2.32 -14.76 0.40
CA LEU A 88 -1.19 -15.59 -0.06
C LEU A 88 -1.55 -16.38 -1.34
N ASP A 89 -2.85 -16.57 -1.58
CA ASP A 89 -3.36 -17.41 -2.65
C ASP A 89 -4.08 -16.56 -3.73
N GLY A 90 -3.76 -16.81 -5.01
CA GLY A 90 -4.64 -16.46 -6.13
C GLY A 90 -4.47 -15.08 -6.78
N ILE A 91 -3.64 -14.17 -6.25
CA ILE A 91 -3.33 -12.90 -6.93
C ILE A 91 -1.81 -12.67 -6.93
N ALA A 92 -1.26 -12.23 -8.07
CA ALA A 92 0.13 -11.82 -8.15
C ALA A 92 0.44 -10.77 -7.06
N PRO A 93 1.57 -10.92 -6.33
CA PRO A 93 1.93 -10.00 -5.27
C PRO A 93 2.07 -8.58 -5.83
N PRO A 94 1.79 -7.54 -5.02
CA PRO A 94 2.06 -6.17 -5.41
C PRO A 94 3.53 -6.01 -5.85
N LEU A 95 3.75 -5.15 -6.84
CA LEU A 95 5.08 -4.72 -7.23
C LEU A 95 5.80 -4.01 -6.08
N ALA A 96 5.04 -3.21 -5.33
CA ALA A 96 5.49 -2.52 -4.13
C ALA A 96 4.31 -2.23 -3.21
N THR A 97 4.59 -2.13 -1.91
CA THR A 97 3.63 -1.69 -0.90
C THR A 97 4.29 -0.63 -0.03
N THR A 98 3.64 0.52 0.14
CA THR A 98 4.03 1.48 1.17
C THR A 98 3.29 1.14 2.46
N ILE A 99 3.99 1.18 3.60
CA ILE A 99 3.40 1.02 4.93
C ILE A 99 3.53 2.35 5.65
N PHE A 100 2.40 3.02 5.90
CA PHE A 100 2.39 4.35 6.52
C PHE A 100 1.35 4.43 7.65
N PHE A 101 1.74 3.83 8.78
CA PHE A 101 1.05 3.85 10.07
C PHE A 101 1.97 4.48 11.13
N GLY A 102 1.43 4.72 12.32
CA GLY A 102 2.18 5.23 13.47
C GLY A 102 1.61 6.50 14.08
N ALA A 103 0.86 7.30 13.30
CA ALA A 103 0.29 8.55 13.81
C ALA A 103 -0.70 8.30 14.96
N ASN A 104 -1.45 7.19 14.88
CA ASN A 104 -2.42 6.78 15.90
C ASN A 104 -1.84 5.85 17.00
N ASP A 105 -0.55 5.48 16.90
CA ASP A 105 0.15 4.70 17.93
C ASP A 105 0.79 5.62 18.98
N ALA A 106 1.06 6.88 18.59
CA ALA A 106 1.59 7.88 19.49
C ALA A 106 0.52 8.28 20.53
N PRO A 107 0.88 8.36 21.82
CA PRO A 107 -0.02 8.88 22.83
C PRO A 107 -0.31 10.35 22.52
N PHE A 108 -1.54 10.75 22.78
CA PHE A 108 -1.93 12.13 22.64
C PHE A 108 -1.11 12.98 23.63
N TRP A 109 -0.53 14.07 23.13
CA TRP A 109 0.24 15.08 23.88
C TRP A 109 -0.32 15.49 25.27
N GLU A 110 -1.59 15.86 25.37
CA GLU A 110 -2.36 16.11 26.58
C GLU A 110 -2.36 14.95 27.60
N GLU A 111 -2.38 13.70 27.15
CA GLU A 111 -2.26 12.53 28.03
C GLU A 111 -0.84 12.43 28.60
N LEU A 112 0.19 12.62 27.78
CA LEU A 112 1.59 12.65 28.22
C LEU A 112 1.86 13.80 29.21
N VAL A 113 1.27 14.97 28.98
CA VAL A 113 1.38 16.13 29.88
C VAL A 113 0.64 15.86 31.18
N SER A 114 -0.57 15.30 31.12
CA SER A 114 -1.34 14.92 32.31
C SER A 114 -0.60 13.90 33.17
N ASP A 115 -0.01 12.87 32.56
CA ASP A 115 0.77 11.85 33.27
C ASP A 115 2.05 12.41 33.87
N SER A 116 2.74 13.30 33.14
CA SER A 116 3.92 14.00 33.67
C SER A 116 3.54 14.90 34.86
N MET A 117 2.39 15.57 34.79
CA MET A 117 1.89 16.42 35.86
C MET A 117 1.39 15.62 37.06
N SER A 118 0.74 14.47 36.85
CA SER A 118 0.28 13.58 37.90
C SER A 118 1.46 12.96 38.67
N GLN A 119 2.53 12.55 37.96
CA GLN A 119 3.77 12.10 38.58
C GLN A 119 4.44 13.21 39.38
N PHE A 120 4.54 14.42 38.83
CA PHE A 120 5.14 15.55 39.54
C PHE A 120 4.36 15.92 40.80
N GLN A 121 3.02 15.92 40.74
CA GLN A 121 2.16 16.11 41.91
C GLN A 121 2.32 14.99 42.94
N SER A 122 2.47 13.74 42.50
CA SER A 122 2.71 12.59 43.37
C SER A 122 4.07 12.69 44.07
N ILE A 123 5.13 13.08 43.36
CA ILE A 123 6.47 13.32 43.94
C ILE A 123 6.42 14.46 44.97
N LYS A 124 5.74 15.57 44.66
CA LYS A 124 5.53 16.67 45.61
C LYS A 124 4.78 16.22 46.86
N ARG A 125 3.76 15.37 46.71
CA ARG A 125 2.97 14.83 47.82
C ARG A 125 3.80 13.91 48.70
N ILE A 126 4.61 13.02 48.13
CA ILE A 126 5.52 12.14 48.86
C ILE A 126 6.56 12.96 49.64
N SER A 127 7.18 13.96 49.01
CA SER A 127 8.17 14.83 49.66
C SER A 127 7.55 15.61 50.82
N LYS A 128 6.32 16.12 50.67
CA LYS A 128 5.62 16.84 51.74
C LYS A 128 5.25 15.93 52.92
N THR A 129 4.93 14.66 52.67
CA THR A 129 4.68 13.66 53.72
C THR A 129 5.96 13.24 54.44
N LEU A 130 7.09 13.12 53.72
CA LEU A 130 8.38 12.72 54.29
C LEU A 130 9.04 13.85 55.12
N LEU A 131 8.66 15.12 54.89
CA LEU A 131 9.18 16.27 55.64
C LEU A 131 8.44 16.56 56.96
N ILE A 132 7.44 15.74 57.34
CA ILE A 132 6.58 15.93 58.52
C ILE A 132 6.93 14.94 59.67
N ILE A 133 7.98 14.13 59.52
CA ILE A 133 8.52 13.25 60.57
C ILE A 133 9.76 13.89 61.19
#